data_AF-A0A3L6M315-F1
#
_entry.id   AF-A0A3L6M315-F1
#
_cell.length_a   1.000
_cell.length_b   1.000
_cell.length_c   1.000
_cell.angle_alpha   90.00
_cell.angle_beta   90.00
_cell.angle_gamma   90.00
#
_symmetry.space_group_name_H-M   'P 1'
#
loop_
_entity.id
_entity.type
_entity.pdbx_description
1 polymer ?
#
loop_
_entity_poly.entity_id
_entity_poly.type
_entity_poly.pdbx_seq_one_letter_code
_entity_poly.pdbx_strand_id
1 'polypeptide(L)'
;MEKIHEIIEIVLLLAAIVGVAMAYFRSRGRRFGITDLLIFGPLAIGADIFVYKLYSAVAGPHADSAAYEALAALLVLFGVAPVAAWLSLVAAMALFACLFQYPAVRYGVVLVLVAAGLGQWLGGRLVSPNEPGGRLNNSKLAGEEWALEYGAASKADCDRQSTARAFREGCYSRLPR
;
A
#
# COMPACT_ATOMS: atom_id res chain seq x y z
N MET A 1 -28.47 -1.60 13.62
CA MET A 1 -29.30 -1.74 12.40
C MET A 1 -28.64 -1.03 11.22
N GLU A 2 -28.21 0.23 11.34
CA GLU A 2 -27.45 0.95 10.28
C GLU A 2 -26.20 0.21 9.78
N LYS A 3 -25.30 -0.22 10.68
CA LYS A 3 -24.06 -0.90 10.25
C LYS A 3 -24.30 -2.20 9.48
N ILE A 4 -25.39 -2.91 9.79
CA ILE A 4 -25.73 -4.17 9.09
C ILE A 4 -26.25 -3.82 7.68
N HIS A 5 -27.04 -2.75 7.56
CA HIS A 5 -27.54 -2.28 6.27
C HIS A 5 -26.41 -1.82 5.35
N GLU A 6 -25.47 -1.03 5.86
CA GLU A 6 -24.31 -0.54 5.12
C GLU A 6 -23.41 -1.69 4.64
N ILE A 7 -23.17 -2.69 5.48
CA ILE A 7 -22.43 -3.91 5.09
C ILE A 7 -23.16 -4.66 3.98
N ILE A 8 -24.49 -4.83 4.10
CA ILE A 8 -25.30 -5.53 3.08
C ILE A 8 -25.24 -4.76 1.75
N GLU A 9 -25.31 -3.44 1.79
CA GLU A 9 -25.27 -2.59 0.60
C GLU A 9 -23.91 -2.69 -0.11
N ILE A 10 -22.81 -2.64 0.64
CA ILE A 10 -21.45 -2.86 0.10
C ILE A 10 -21.33 -4.25 -0.53
N VAL A 11 -21.87 -5.29 0.12
CA VAL A 11 -21.85 -6.66 -0.41
C VAL A 11 -22.68 -6.78 -1.69
N LEU A 12 -23.86 -6.17 -1.74
CA LEU A 12 -24.71 -6.14 -2.93
C LEU A 12 -24.04 -5.40 -4.09
N LEU A 13 -23.39 -4.27 -3.80
CA LEU A 13 -22.69 -3.46 -4.79
C LEU A 13 -21.49 -4.21 -5.36
N LEU A 14 -20.72 -4.90 -4.52
CA LEU A 14 -19.65 -5.81 -4.95
C LEU A 14 -20.19 -6.95 -5.81
N ALA A 15 -21.28 -7.59 -5.39
CA ALA A 15 -21.91 -8.68 -6.14
C ALA A 15 -22.42 -8.21 -7.52
N ALA A 16 -22.97 -6.98 -7.60
CA ALA A 16 -23.40 -6.38 -8.85
C ALA A 16 -22.22 -6.11 -9.79
N ILE A 17 -21.12 -5.53 -9.29
CA ILE A 17 -19.90 -5.28 -10.07
C ILE A 17 -19.34 -6.60 -10.62
N VAL A 18 -19.26 -7.62 -9.76
CA VAL A 18 -18.81 -8.97 -10.13
C VAL A 18 -19.75 -9.60 -11.17
N GLY A 19 -21.06 -9.44 -11.00
CA GLY A 19 -22.08 -9.91 -11.94
C GLY A 19 -21.96 -9.26 -13.32
N VAL A 20 -21.75 -7.94 -13.38
CA VAL A 20 -21.55 -7.19 -14.63
C VAL A 20 -20.26 -7.64 -15.32
N ALA A 21 -19.17 -7.80 -14.57
CA ALA A 21 -17.92 -8.33 -15.12
C ALA A 21 -18.12 -9.73 -15.71
N MET A 22 -18.73 -10.65 -14.96
CA MET A 22 -19.04 -11.99 -15.46
C MET A 22 -19.94 -11.98 -16.69
N ALA A 23 -20.98 -11.15 -16.72
CA ALA A 23 -21.88 -11.00 -17.86
C ALA A 23 -21.14 -10.48 -19.11
N TYR A 24 -20.24 -9.52 -18.95
CA TYR A 24 -19.39 -8.99 -20.01
C TYR A 24 -18.45 -10.06 -20.59
N PHE A 25 -17.82 -10.88 -19.75
CA PHE A 25 -16.96 -11.96 -20.24
C PHE A 25 -17.77 -13.11 -20.89
N ARG A 26 -18.94 -13.41 -20.34
CA ARG A 26 -19.87 -14.40 -20.91
C ARG A 26 -20.38 -13.97 -22.28
N SER A 27 -20.72 -12.70 -22.48
CA SER A 27 -21.16 -12.19 -23.79
C SER A 27 -20.04 -12.21 -24.84
N ARG A 28 -18.77 -12.12 -24.41
CA ARG A 28 -17.57 -12.30 -25.24
C ARG A 28 -17.23 -13.77 -25.53
N GLY A 29 -18.00 -14.74 -25.02
CA GLY A 29 -17.78 -16.17 -25.23
C GLY A 29 -16.49 -16.72 -24.58
N ARG A 30 -15.85 -15.96 -23.68
CA ARG A 30 -14.61 -16.36 -23.00
C ARG A 30 -14.88 -16.75 -21.56
N ARG A 31 -14.26 -17.82 -21.10
CA ARG A 31 -14.18 -18.18 -19.67
C ARG A 31 -12.91 -17.60 -19.09
N PHE A 32 -12.97 -17.15 -17.84
CA PHE A 32 -11.78 -16.78 -17.08
C PHE A 32 -10.80 -17.95 -17.03
N GLY A 33 -9.58 -17.72 -17.50
CA GLY A 33 -8.53 -18.72 -17.54
C GLY A 33 -7.15 -18.19 -17.15
N ILE A 34 -6.13 -19.04 -17.29
CA ILE A 34 -4.73 -18.72 -16.93
C ILE A 34 -4.23 -17.51 -17.73
N THR A 35 -4.64 -17.35 -18.98
CA THR A 35 -4.28 -16.21 -19.83
C THR A 35 -4.80 -14.89 -19.28
N ASP A 36 -6.04 -14.86 -18.78
CA ASP A 36 -6.58 -13.65 -18.15
C ASP A 36 -5.83 -13.33 -16.86
N LEU A 37 -5.48 -14.34 -16.06
CA LEU A 37 -4.67 -14.17 -14.86
C LEU A 37 -3.27 -13.63 -15.18
N LEU A 38 -2.62 -14.13 -16.24
CA LEU A 38 -1.31 -13.68 -16.68
C LEU A 38 -1.30 -12.27 -17.28
N ILE A 39 -2.42 -11.78 -17.78
CA ILE A 39 -2.55 -10.42 -18.31
C ILE A 39 -2.94 -9.46 -17.18
N PHE A 40 -4.06 -9.74 -16.50
CA PHE A 40 -4.62 -8.83 -15.51
C PHE A 40 -3.88 -8.86 -14.18
N GLY A 41 -3.26 -9.98 -13.79
CA GLY A 41 -2.46 -10.07 -12.57
C GLY A 41 -1.31 -9.07 -12.54
N PRO A 42 -0.37 -9.12 -13.51
CA PRO A 42 0.72 -8.14 -13.60
C PRO A 42 0.23 -6.70 -13.78
N LEU A 43 -0.86 -6.50 -14.54
CA LEU A 43 -1.44 -5.17 -14.73
C LEU A 43 -1.99 -4.59 -13.41
N ALA A 44 -2.68 -5.41 -12.61
CA ALA A 44 -3.20 -5.01 -11.30
C ALA A 44 -2.05 -4.69 -10.34
N ILE A 45 -1.02 -5.53 -10.26
CA ILE A 45 0.17 -5.27 -9.43
C ILE A 45 0.86 -3.96 -9.85
N GLY A 46 1.05 -3.75 -11.15
CA GLY A 46 1.65 -2.52 -11.68
C GLY A 46 0.81 -1.28 -11.36
N ALA A 47 -0.51 -1.38 -11.49
CA ALA A 47 -1.44 -0.31 -11.16
C ALA A 47 -1.41 0.03 -9.66
N ASP A 48 -1.39 -0.97 -8.78
CA ASP A 48 -1.29 -0.78 -7.33
C ASP A 48 0.01 -0.09 -6.93
N ILE A 49 1.16 -0.50 -7.51
CA ILE A 49 2.45 0.17 -7.27
C ILE A 49 2.39 1.62 -7.73
N PHE A 50 1.81 1.89 -8.90
CA PHE A 50 1.70 3.24 -9.44
C PHE A 50 0.79 4.13 -8.57
N VAL A 51 -0.37 3.63 -8.16
CA VAL A 51 -1.29 4.31 -7.23
C VAL A 51 -0.60 4.58 -5.89
N TYR A 52 0.16 3.61 -5.36
CA TYR A 52 0.92 3.80 -4.13
C TYR A 52 1.97 4.91 -4.27
N LYS A 53 2.68 4.98 -5.40
CA LYS A 53 3.65 6.05 -5.67
C LYS A 53 2.97 7.41 -5.73
N LEU A 54 1.85 7.54 -6.44
CA LEU A 54 1.07 8.77 -6.47
C LEU A 54 0.56 9.17 -5.09
N TYR A 55 0.02 8.22 -4.32
CA TYR A 55 -0.41 8.47 -2.95
C TYR A 55 0.74 8.96 -2.06
N SER A 56 1.92 8.34 -2.16
CA SER A 56 3.10 8.77 -1.40
C SER A 56 3.57 10.18 -1.77
N ALA A 57 3.41 10.57 -3.04
CA ALA A 57 3.69 11.92 -3.51
C ALA A 57 2.65 12.94 -3.03
N VAL A 58 1.41 12.53 -2.78
CA VAL A 58 0.36 13.40 -2.23
C VAL A 58 0.47 13.54 -0.71
N ALA A 59 0.77 12.46 0.02
CA ALA A 59 0.76 12.40 1.48
C ALA A 59 2.05 12.91 2.16
N GLY A 60 3.11 13.20 1.41
CA GLY A 60 4.39 13.69 1.96
C GLY A 60 4.32 15.13 2.49
N PRO A 61 5.29 15.56 3.33
CA PRO A 61 5.41 16.95 3.74
C PRO A 61 5.86 17.82 2.55
N HIS A 62 5.00 18.73 2.13
CA HIS A 62 5.27 19.62 0.98
C HIS A 62 5.80 20.97 1.46
N ALA A 63 6.95 21.39 0.94
CA ALA A 63 7.31 22.80 0.93
C ALA A 63 6.42 23.54 -0.10
N ASP A 64 6.23 24.85 0.02
CA ASP A 64 5.30 25.63 -0.82
C ASP A 64 5.50 25.44 -2.34
N SER A 65 6.71 25.09 -2.78
CA SER A 65 7.04 24.80 -4.19
C SER A 65 6.55 23.43 -4.69
N ALA A 66 6.28 22.48 -3.80
CA ALA A 66 5.81 21.12 -4.15
C ALA A 66 4.28 20.98 -4.12
N ALA A 67 3.55 22.02 -3.70
CA ALA A 67 2.10 21.99 -3.57
C ALA A 67 1.36 21.76 -4.91
N TYR A 68 1.87 22.31 -6.02
CA TYR A 68 1.28 22.11 -7.35
C TYR A 68 1.53 20.70 -7.90
N GLU A 69 2.68 20.10 -7.59
CA GLU A 69 2.99 18.72 -7.97
C GLU A 69 2.10 17.74 -7.19
N ALA A 70 1.91 17.98 -5.88
CA ALA A 70 0.99 17.20 -5.06
C ALA A 70 -0.46 17.33 -5.55
N LEU A 71 -0.90 18.51 -5.98
CA LEU A 71 -2.23 18.72 -6.56
C LEU A 71 -2.40 17.96 -7.88
N ALA A 72 -1.40 18.02 -8.77
CA ALA A 72 -1.40 17.28 -10.03
C ALA A 72 -1.43 15.77 -9.78
N ALA A 73 -0.63 15.27 -8.83
CA ALA A 73 -0.63 13.87 -8.43
C ALA A 73 -1.98 13.42 -7.87
N LEU A 74 -2.66 14.27 -7.08
CA LEU A 74 -4.00 14.00 -6.56
C LEU A 74 -5.05 13.89 -7.67
N LEU A 75 -5.01 14.78 -8.68
CA LEU A 75 -5.90 14.71 -9.84
C LEU A 75 -5.71 13.42 -10.63
N VAL A 76 -4.46 13.03 -10.88
CA VAL A 76 -4.16 11.75 -11.54
C VAL A 76 -4.62 10.56 -10.68
N LEU A 77 -4.44 10.64 -9.35
CA LEU A 77 -4.89 9.60 -8.42
C LEU A 77 -6.41 9.39 -8.50
N PHE A 78 -7.22 10.44 -8.57
CA PHE A 78 -8.68 10.31 -8.72
C PHE A 78 -9.09 9.61 -10.01
N GLY A 79 -8.36 9.82 -11.11
CA GLY A 79 -8.62 9.12 -12.37
C GLY A 79 -8.15 7.66 -12.37
N VAL A 80 -6.97 7.40 -11.80
CA VAL A 80 -6.30 6.10 -11.90
C VAL A 80 -6.73 5.11 -10.80
N ALA A 81 -7.06 5.59 -9.61
CA ALA A 81 -7.53 4.74 -8.50
C ALA A 81 -8.73 3.85 -8.85
N PRO A 82 -9.83 4.35 -9.47
CA PRO A 82 -10.95 3.48 -9.84
C PRO A 82 -10.57 2.47 -10.93
N VAL A 83 -9.66 2.83 -11.84
CA VAL A 83 -9.15 1.92 -12.89
C VAL A 83 -8.32 0.80 -12.26
N ALA A 84 -7.43 1.13 -11.32
CA ALA A 84 -6.64 0.15 -10.58
C ALA A 84 -7.56 -0.80 -9.79
N ALA A 85 -8.56 -0.27 -9.08
CA ALA A 85 -9.54 -1.09 -8.36
C ALA A 85 -10.29 -2.05 -9.29
N TRP A 86 -10.70 -1.59 -10.47
CA TRP A 86 -11.32 -2.44 -11.49
C TRP A 86 -10.39 -3.56 -11.98
N LEU A 87 -9.13 -3.22 -12.31
CA LEU A 87 -8.14 -4.20 -12.73
C LEU A 87 -7.89 -5.27 -11.65
N SER A 88 -7.79 -4.85 -10.39
CA SER A 88 -7.60 -5.74 -9.24
C SER A 88 -8.82 -6.65 -9.03
N LEU A 89 -10.04 -6.16 -9.24
CA LEU A 89 -11.25 -7.00 -9.21
C LEU A 89 -11.25 -8.07 -10.32
N VAL A 90 -10.90 -7.69 -11.55
CA VAL A 90 -10.83 -8.65 -12.68
C VAL A 90 -9.73 -9.69 -12.45
N ALA A 91 -8.55 -9.26 -11.96
CA ALA A 91 -7.46 -10.15 -11.61
C ALA A 91 -7.86 -11.12 -10.48
N ALA A 92 -8.56 -10.65 -9.45
CA ALA A 92 -9.06 -11.49 -8.36
C ALA A 92 -10.07 -12.52 -8.85
N MET A 93 -10.99 -12.13 -9.74
CA MET A 93 -11.95 -13.04 -10.37
C MET A 93 -11.25 -14.12 -11.21
N ALA A 94 -10.25 -13.73 -12.01
CA ALA A 94 -9.45 -14.66 -12.79
C ALA A 94 -8.66 -15.63 -11.90
N LEU A 95 -8.07 -15.12 -10.80
CA LEU A 95 -7.36 -15.93 -9.82
C LEU A 95 -8.29 -16.95 -9.17
N PHE A 96 -9.47 -16.52 -8.72
CA PHE A 96 -10.46 -17.39 -8.10
C PHE A 96 -10.90 -18.49 -9.07
N ALA A 97 -11.28 -18.14 -10.30
CA ALA A 97 -11.63 -19.12 -11.33
C ALA A 97 -10.49 -20.13 -11.57
N CYS A 98 -9.24 -19.65 -11.63
CA CYS A 98 -8.07 -20.50 -11.83
C CYS A 98 -7.77 -21.41 -10.63
N LEU A 99 -7.99 -20.96 -9.39
CA LEU A 99 -7.81 -21.77 -8.18
C LEU A 99 -8.76 -22.99 -8.14
N PHE A 100 -10.00 -22.83 -8.63
CA PHE A 100 -10.95 -23.94 -8.70
C PHE A 100 -10.63 -24.91 -9.84
N GLN A 101 -10.17 -24.40 -10.99
CA GLN A 101 -9.99 -25.21 -12.19
C GLN A 101 -8.59 -25.85 -12.30
N TYR A 102 -7.55 -25.22 -11.76
CA TYR A 102 -6.16 -25.63 -11.98
C TYR A 102 -5.41 -25.85 -10.66
N PRO A 103 -5.03 -27.10 -10.32
CA PRO A 103 -4.29 -27.38 -9.08
C PRO A 103 -2.90 -26.71 -9.08
N ALA A 104 -2.26 -26.54 -10.24
CA ALA A 104 -0.98 -25.87 -10.38
C ALA A 104 -0.98 -24.42 -9.85
N VAL A 105 -2.09 -23.69 -10.04
CA VAL A 105 -2.23 -22.31 -9.56
C VAL A 105 -2.29 -22.25 -8.04
N ARG A 106 -2.83 -23.28 -7.38
CA ARG A 106 -2.84 -23.37 -5.91
C ARG A 106 -1.42 -23.41 -5.34
N TYR A 107 -0.56 -24.25 -5.92
CA TYR A 107 0.84 -24.32 -5.53
C TYR A 107 1.58 -23.00 -5.81
N GLY A 108 1.29 -22.36 -6.95
CA GLY A 108 1.83 -21.02 -7.26
C GLY A 108 1.45 -19.96 -6.23
N VAL A 109 0.17 -19.90 -5.83
CA VAL A 109 -0.31 -18.96 -4.80
C VAL A 109 0.32 -19.24 -3.44
N VAL A 110 0.40 -20.51 -3.02
CA VAL A 110 1.08 -20.89 -1.77
C VAL A 110 2.54 -20.47 -1.80
N LEU A 111 3.25 -20.68 -2.92
CA LEU A 111 4.64 -20.28 -3.07
C LEU A 111 4.81 -18.76 -2.96
N VAL A 112 3.93 -17.96 -3.58
CA VAL A 112 3.93 -16.50 -3.45
C VAL A 112 3.69 -16.06 -2.00
N LEU A 113 2.73 -16.68 -1.30
CA LEU A 113 2.44 -16.37 0.11
C LEU A 113 3.63 -16.72 1.02
N VAL A 114 4.27 -17.87 0.78
CA VAL A 114 5.47 -18.28 1.51
C VAL A 114 6.63 -17.32 1.25
N ALA A 115 6.86 -16.92 -0.02
CA ALA A 115 7.89 -15.95 -0.37
C ALA A 115 7.62 -14.57 0.26
N ALA A 116 6.36 -14.10 0.25
CA ALA A 116 5.97 -12.85 0.89
C ALA A 116 6.16 -12.91 2.41
N GLY A 117 5.76 -14.01 3.05
CA GLY A 117 5.95 -14.22 4.48
C GLY A 117 7.43 -14.29 4.88
N LEU A 118 8.25 -14.99 4.10
CA LEU A 118 9.71 -15.02 4.28
C LEU A 118 10.34 -13.64 4.10
N GLY A 119 9.92 -12.89 3.08
CA GLY A 119 10.37 -11.52 2.84
C GLY A 119 10.04 -10.58 4.02
N GLN A 120 8.82 -10.67 4.55
CA GLN A 120 8.43 -9.91 5.73
C GLN A 120 9.20 -10.32 6.98
N TRP A 121 9.42 -11.62 7.18
CA TRP A 121 10.16 -12.13 8.34
C TRP A 121 11.64 -11.75 8.31
N LEU A 122 12.29 -11.83 7.14
CA LEU A 122 13.68 -11.39 6.95
C LEU A 122 13.80 -9.87 7.02
N GLY A 123 12.91 -9.13 6.36
CA GLY A 123 12.89 -7.66 6.37
C GLY A 123 12.60 -7.08 7.75
N GLY A 124 11.74 -7.72 8.54
CA GLY A 124 11.46 -7.34 9.93
C GLY A 124 12.60 -7.61 10.90
N ARG A 125 13.50 -8.57 10.60
CA ARG A 125 14.71 -8.82 11.39
C ARG A 125 15.86 -7.86 11.07
N LEU A 126 15.91 -7.32 9.86
CA LEU A 126 16.92 -6.34 9.43
C LEU A 126 16.60 -4.90 9.88
N VAL A 127 15.39 -4.65 10.38
CA VAL A 127 14.94 -3.36 10.86
C VAL A 127 14.36 -3.57 12.26
N SER A 128 15.26 -3.75 13.23
CA SER A 128 14.85 -3.71 14.63
C SER A 128 14.34 -2.28 14.91
N PRO A 129 13.10 -2.08 15.41
CA PRO A 129 12.55 -0.75 15.66
C PRO A 129 13.40 0.11 16.61
N ASN A 130 14.33 -0.52 17.33
CA ASN A 130 15.20 0.09 18.33
C ASN A 130 16.62 0.39 17.81
N GLU A 131 16.94 0.12 16.54
CA GLU A 131 18.24 0.47 15.97
C GLU A 131 18.25 1.90 15.40
N PRO A 132 19.35 2.65 15.61
CA PRO A 132 19.47 4.00 15.11
C PRO A 132 19.41 4.03 13.58
N GLY A 133 18.42 4.72 13.02
CA GLY A 133 18.17 4.79 11.56
C GLY A 133 17.10 3.84 11.01
N GLY A 134 16.33 3.14 11.85
CA GLY A 134 15.18 2.33 11.42
C GLY A 134 14.09 3.12 10.69
N ARG A 135 13.16 2.41 10.02
CA ARG A 135 12.09 2.97 9.15
C ARG A 135 11.15 3.99 9.80
N LEU A 136 11.16 4.09 11.13
CA LEU A 136 10.42 5.07 11.93
C LEU A 136 11.26 6.31 12.25
N ASN A 137 12.60 6.24 12.25
CA ASN A 137 13.52 7.30 12.68
C ASN A 137 14.06 8.18 11.53
N ASN A 138 13.30 8.33 10.45
CA ASN A 138 13.70 9.07 9.25
C ASN A 138 12.80 10.25 8.91
N SER A 139 11.77 10.52 9.72
CA SER A 139 10.85 11.65 9.56
C SER A 139 11.04 12.69 10.67
N LYS A 140 10.63 13.93 10.39
CA LYS A 140 10.66 15.01 11.37
C LYS A 140 9.72 14.75 12.55
N LEU A 141 8.50 14.25 12.28
CA LEU A 141 7.53 13.92 13.31
C LEU A 141 8.07 12.88 14.30
N ALA A 142 8.71 11.83 13.78
CA ALA A 142 9.30 10.81 14.63
C ALA A 142 10.43 11.35 15.53
N GLY A 143 11.16 12.35 15.06
CA GLY A 143 12.15 13.05 15.88
C GLY A 143 11.52 13.85 17.02
N GLU A 144 10.39 14.51 16.77
CA GLU A 144 9.65 15.25 17.79
C GLU A 144 9.01 14.32 18.84
N GLU A 145 8.36 13.24 18.39
CA GLU A 145 7.73 12.24 19.26
C GLU A 145 8.77 11.56 20.15
N TRP A 146 9.90 11.13 19.57
CA TRP A 146 10.97 10.52 20.34
C TRP A 146 11.55 11.44 21.40
N ALA A 147 11.76 12.73 21.07
CA ALA A 147 12.28 13.71 22.02
C ALA A 147 11.33 13.92 23.22
N LEU A 148 10.03 13.85 22.98
CA LEU A 148 8.98 13.97 24.01
C LEU A 148 8.83 12.70 24.85
N GLU A 149 8.90 11.52 24.24
CA GLU A 149 8.77 10.24 24.94
C GLU A 149 9.98 9.90 25.80
N TYR A 150 11.19 10.15 25.29
CA TYR A 150 12.44 9.81 25.97
C TYR A 150 13.08 10.98 26.71
N GLY A 151 12.50 12.18 26.62
CA GLY A 151 12.99 13.37 27.33
C GLY A 151 14.42 13.74 26.91
N ALA A 152 14.67 13.84 25.60
CA ALA A 152 15.99 14.18 25.08
C ALA A 152 16.50 15.50 25.69
N ALA A 153 17.68 15.46 26.31
CA ALA A 153 18.23 16.61 27.03
C ALA A 153 19.30 17.36 26.22
N SER A 154 19.94 16.70 25.25
CA SER A 154 21.01 17.29 24.46
C SER A 154 20.94 16.95 22.97
N LYS A 155 21.59 17.77 22.15
CA LYS A 155 21.73 17.50 20.70
C LYS A 155 22.48 16.19 20.42
N ALA A 156 23.41 15.81 21.29
CA ALA A 156 24.17 14.56 21.15
C ALA A 156 23.28 13.32 21.29
N ASP A 157 22.22 13.39 22.11
CA ASP A 157 21.27 12.28 22.28
C ASP A 157 20.44 12.05 21.01
N CYS A 158 19.97 13.14 20.39
CA CYS A 158 19.30 13.11 19.09
C CYS A 158 20.21 12.57 17.97
N ASP A 159 21.49 12.97 17.97
CA ASP A 159 22.47 12.53 16.96
C ASP A 159 22.85 11.07 17.08
N ARG A 160 22.83 10.53 18.31
CA ARG A 160 23.07 9.12 18.61
C ARG A 160 21.92 8.23 18.16
N GLN A 161 20.69 8.74 18.18
CA GLN A 161 19.48 7.98 17.86
C GLN A 161 19.20 7.86 16.36
N SER A 162 19.57 8.85 15.54
CA SER A 162 19.41 8.74 14.08
C SER A 162 20.41 9.62 13.34
N THR A 163 20.86 9.15 12.18
CA THR A 163 21.66 9.92 11.23
C THR A 163 20.81 10.71 10.23
N ALA A 164 19.49 10.50 10.23
CA ALA A 164 18.58 11.20 9.32
C ALA A 164 18.44 12.68 9.69
N ARG A 165 18.69 13.57 8.72
CA ARG A 165 18.60 15.03 8.90
C ARG A 165 17.22 15.48 9.38
N ALA A 166 16.16 14.97 8.75
CA ALA A 166 14.78 15.32 9.10
C ALA A 166 14.43 14.94 10.55
N PHE A 167 14.89 13.77 11.02
CA PHE A 167 14.68 13.33 12.40
C PHE A 167 15.41 14.24 13.40
N ARG A 168 16.67 14.59 13.13
CA ARG A 168 17.46 15.49 14.00
C ARG A 168 16.83 16.87 14.11
N GLU A 169 16.36 17.42 12.99
CA GLU A 169 15.64 18.71 12.98
C GLU A 169 14.38 18.67 13.84
N GLY A 170 13.63 17.56 13.82
CA GLY A 170 12.47 17.34 14.71
C GLY A 170 12.88 17.25 16.18
N CYS A 171 13.85 16.40 16.50
CA CYS A 171 14.31 16.18 17.88
C CYS A 171 14.88 17.46 18.50
N TYR A 172 15.71 18.20 17.76
CA TYR A 172 16.28 19.46 18.23
C TYR A 172 15.24 20.53 18.53
N SER A 173 14.09 20.51 17.83
CA SER A 173 13.03 21.50 18.02
C SER A 173 12.32 21.35 19.38
N ARG A 174 12.43 20.19 20.02
CA ARG A 174 11.82 19.87 21.31
C ARG A 174 12.80 19.84 22.48
N LEU A 175 14.08 20.11 22.23
CA LEU A 175 15.07 20.21 23.31
C LEU A 175 14.77 21.41 24.22
N PRO A 176 14.84 21.24 25.55
CA PRO A 176 14.76 22.36 26.48
C PRO A 176 15.93 23.33 26.21
N ARG A 177 15.64 24.63 26.16
CA ARG A 177 16.65 25.69 26.00
C ARG A 177 17.49 25.87 27.25
#